data_AF-A0A537HFK2-F1
#
_entry.id   AF-A0A537HFK2-F1
#
_cell.length_a   1.000
_cell.length_b   1.000
_cell.length_c   1.000
_cell.angle_alpha   90.00
_cell.angle_beta   90.00
_cell.angle_gamma   90.00
#
_symmetry.space_group_name_H-M   'P 1'
#
loop_
_entity.id
_entity.type
_entity.pdbx_description
1 polymer ?
#
loop_
_entity_poly.entity_id
_entity_poly.type
_entity_poly.pdbx_seq_one_letter_code
_entity_poly.pdbx_strand_id
1 'polypeptide(L)'
;MQYDMDIFIDEMGESSGVGGGVANFLTGYAIYKGERFPFEAVAYGRIGGQNVSPILQPEAIKRLEELKVDLELFTARLQRKMVEGEMTLNIPEGATPPE
;
A
#
# COMPACT_ATOMS: atom_id res chain seq x y z
N MET A 1 4.86 6.91 -17.50
CA MET A 1 4.30 5.58 -17.13
C MET A 1 2.80 5.75 -16.94
N GLN A 2 1.99 4.71 -17.21
CA GLN A 2 0.54 4.86 -17.47
C GLN A 2 -0.29 5.46 -16.31
N TYR A 3 0.17 5.33 -15.06
CA TYR A 3 -0.42 5.99 -13.89
C TYR A 3 0.69 6.56 -13.01
N ASP A 4 0.79 7.89 -13.00
CA ASP A 4 1.71 8.63 -12.14
C ASP A 4 1.03 8.88 -10.79
N MET A 5 1.59 8.32 -9.71
CA MET A 5 0.98 8.34 -8.39
C MET A 5 2.04 8.37 -7.28
N ASP A 6 1.69 9.03 -6.18
CA ASP A 6 2.44 9.02 -4.94
C ASP A 6 1.74 8.14 -3.91
N ILE A 7 2.51 7.44 -3.07
CA ILE A 7 1.97 6.50 -2.08
C ILE A 7 2.34 6.99 -0.68
N PHE A 8 1.35 6.98 0.21
CA PHE A 8 1.50 7.36 1.60
C PHE A 8 0.98 6.24 2.50
N ILE A 9 1.75 5.92 3.55
CA ILE A 9 1.37 4.95 4.58
C ILE A 9 1.09 5.71 5.87
N ASP A 10 -0.12 5.57 6.40
CA ASP A 10 -0.55 6.26 7.61
C ASP A 10 -0.39 5.38 8.86
N GLU A 11 -0.61 4.06 8.74
CA GLU A 11 -0.45 3.11 9.84
C GLU A 11 0.25 1.83 9.40
N MET A 12 1.07 1.27 10.29
CA MET A 12 1.68 -0.05 10.16
C MET A 12 1.31 -0.87 11.39
N GLY A 13 0.51 -1.92 11.19
CA GLY A 13 0.19 -2.91 12.21
C GLY A 13 1.08 -4.14 12.07
N GLU A 14 1.67 -4.60 13.16
CA GLU A 14 2.44 -5.84 13.19
C GLU A 14 1.59 -7.00 13.69
N SER A 15 1.65 -8.11 12.96
CA SER A 15 1.13 -9.38 13.45
C SER A 15 2.29 -10.35 13.63
N SER A 16 2.61 -10.64 14.90
CA SER A 16 3.67 -11.57 15.30
C SER A 16 3.24 -13.01 15.00
N GLY A 17 3.67 -13.53 13.85
CA GLY A 17 3.41 -14.90 13.44
C GLY A 17 4.32 -15.91 14.14
N VAL A 18 3.76 -16.75 15.02
CA VAL A 18 4.38 -17.99 15.50
C VAL A 18 4.51 -18.94 14.30
N GLY A 19 5.74 -19.22 13.84
CA GLY A 19 5.97 -20.11 12.68
C GLY A 19 6.70 -19.50 11.47
N GLY A 20 7.40 -18.38 11.65
CA GLY A 20 8.54 -18.04 10.79
C GLY A 20 8.28 -17.11 9.59
N GLY A 21 7.18 -16.35 9.55
CA GLY A 21 7.00 -15.23 8.62
C GLY A 21 6.42 -14.02 9.34
N VAL A 22 6.96 -12.83 9.09
CA VAL A 22 6.39 -11.57 9.58
C VAL A 22 5.43 -11.04 8.51
N ALA A 23 4.20 -10.74 8.91
CA ALA A 23 3.22 -10.05 8.09
C ALA A 23 2.96 -8.67 8.68
N ASN A 24 3.14 -7.64 7.86
CA ASN A 24 2.83 -6.26 8.21
C ASN A 24 1.54 -5.87 7.50
N PHE A 25 0.57 -5.39 8.27
CA PHE A 25 -0.64 -4.77 7.76
C PHE A 25 -0.37 -3.28 7.63
N LEU A 26 -0.70 -2.72 6.47
CA LEU A 26 -0.47 -1.32 6.15
C LEU A 26 -1.81 -0.69 5.79
N THR A 27 -2.07 0.49 6.31
CA THR A 27 -3.15 1.34 5.81
C THR A 27 -2.56 2.62 5.24
N GLY A 28 -3.12 3.09 4.14
CA GLY A 28 -2.57 4.23 3.43
C GLY A 28 -3.44 4.68 2.27
N TYR A 29 -2.90 5.55 1.44
CA TYR A 29 -3.57 6.06 0.26
C TYR A 29 -2.60 6.36 -0.88
N ALA A 30 -3.10 6.23 -2.09
CA ALA A 30 -2.43 6.73 -3.29
C ALA A 30 -2.97 8.11 -3.65
N ILE A 31 -2.10 9.03 -4.09
CA ILE A 31 -2.48 10.27 -4.75
C ILE A 31 -2.39 10.07 -6.25
N TYR A 32 -3.50 10.23 -6.95
CA TYR A 32 -3.55 10.19 -8.42
C TYR A 32 -4.45 11.32 -8.93
N LYS A 33 -3.95 12.11 -9.89
CA LYS A 33 -4.66 13.32 -10.38
C LYS A 33 -5.12 14.29 -9.28
N GLY A 34 -4.39 14.36 -8.17
CA GLY A 34 -4.72 15.20 -7.01
C GLY A 34 -5.84 14.67 -6.12
N GLU A 35 -6.38 13.48 -6.40
CA GLU A 35 -7.38 12.80 -5.57
C GLU A 35 -6.74 11.70 -4.70
N ARG A 36 -7.33 11.44 -3.52
CA ARG A 36 -6.89 10.41 -2.58
C ARG A 36 -7.65 9.11 -2.81
N PHE A 37 -6.91 8.01 -2.89
CA PHE A 37 -7.45 6.66 -3.08
C PHE A 37 -6.97 5.77 -1.93
N PRO A 38 -7.79 5.59 -0.88
CA PRO A 38 -7.41 4.78 0.27
C PRO A 38 -7.30 3.29 -0.09
N PHE A 39 -6.34 2.63 0.56
CA PHE A 39 -6.10 1.20 0.42
C PHE A 39 -5.64 0.58 1.75
N GLU A 40 -5.84 -0.72 1.86
CA GLU A 40 -5.17 -1.57 2.85
C GLU A 40 -4.17 -2.44 2.11
N ALA A 41 -3.07 -2.81 2.73
CA ALA A 41 -2.12 -3.72 2.13
C ALA A 41 -1.56 -4.70 3.15
N VAL A 42 -1.23 -5.88 2.68
CA VAL A 42 -0.50 -6.86 3.48
C VAL A 42 0.86 -7.09 2.85
N ALA A 43 1.91 -6.89 3.63
CA ALA A 43 3.29 -7.12 3.24
C ALA A 43 3.85 -8.33 4.00
N TYR A 44 4.25 -9.36 3.26
CA TYR A 44 4.86 -10.59 3.79
C TYR A 44 6.34 -10.64 3.39
N GLY A 45 7.26 -11.00 4.30
CA GLY A 45 8.66 -11.19 3.88
C GLY A 45 9.68 -11.79 4.85
N ARG A 46 10.55 -12.66 4.30
CA ARG A 46 11.95 -12.96 4.69
C ARG A 46 12.85 -12.76 3.44
N ILE A 47 14.18 -12.87 3.60
CA ILE A 47 15.21 -12.58 2.57
C ILE A 47 14.88 -13.20 1.20
N GLY A 48 14.69 -12.35 0.18
CA GLY A 48 14.60 -12.72 -1.24
C GLY A 48 13.21 -12.63 -1.92
N GLY A 49 12.12 -12.31 -1.22
CA GLY A 49 10.78 -12.32 -1.81
C GLY A 49 9.71 -11.56 -1.02
N GLN A 50 9.85 -10.24 -0.94
CA GLN A 50 8.85 -9.37 -0.31
C GLN A 50 7.60 -9.33 -1.21
N ASN A 51 6.47 -9.84 -0.71
CA ASN A 51 5.20 -9.81 -1.42
C ASN A 51 4.31 -8.77 -0.73
N VAL A 52 3.89 -7.76 -1.49
CA VAL A 52 2.90 -6.76 -1.03
C VAL A 52 1.64 -6.94 -1.85
N SER A 53 0.50 -6.98 -1.19
CA SER A 53 -0.81 -7.08 -1.83
C SER A 53 -1.69 -5.91 -1.37
N PRO A 54 -1.79 -4.82 -2.14
CA PRO A 54 -2.71 -3.73 -1.86
C PRO A 54 -4.14 -4.06 -2.32
N ILE A 55 -5.12 -3.59 -1.55
CA ILE A 55 -6.55 -3.72 -1.77
C ILE A 55 -7.15 -2.31 -1.66
N LEU A 56 -7.67 -1.80 -2.76
CA LEU A 56 -8.35 -0.50 -2.79
C LEU A 56 -9.67 -0.59 -2.02
N GLN A 57 -10.00 0.46 -1.26
CA GLN A 57 -11.30 0.53 -0.59
C GLN A 57 -12.43 0.73 -1.61
N PRO A 58 -13.68 0.32 -1.30
CA PRO A 58 -14.81 0.39 -2.24
C PRO A 58 -15.06 1.80 -2.80
N GLU A 59 -14.85 2.84 -2.00
CA GLU A 59 -14.97 4.23 -2.43
C GLU A 59 -13.90 4.64 -3.46
N ALA A 60 -12.66 4.16 -3.28
CA ALA A 60 -11.56 4.38 -4.20
C ALA A 60 -11.83 3.69 -5.54
N ILE A 61 -12.31 2.44 -5.51
CA ILE A 61 -12.69 1.66 -6.69
C ILE A 61 -13.73 2.41 -7.50
N LYS A 62 -14.86 2.78 -6.86
CA LYS A 62 -15.94 3.50 -7.53
C LYS A 62 -15.44 4.79 -8.18
N ARG A 63 -14.59 5.54 -7.48
CA ARG A 63 -14.04 6.80 -8.00
C ARG A 63 -13.11 6.59 -9.19
N LEU A 64 -12.26 5.56 -9.16
CA LEU A 64 -11.38 5.20 -10.28
C LEU A 64 -12.19 4.75 -11.52
N GLU A 65 -13.29 4.02 -11.31
CA GLU A 65 -14.22 3.66 -12.39
C GLU A 65 -14.87 4.90 -13.04
N GLU A 66 -15.31 5.88 -12.23
CA GLU A 66 -15.83 7.17 -12.73
C GLU A 66 -14.79 7.93 -13.56
N LEU A 67 -13.51 7.83 -13.19
CA LEU A 67 -12.38 8.40 -13.91
C LEU A 67 -11.96 7.57 -15.14
N LYS A 68 -12.66 6.47 -15.43
CA LYS A 68 -12.36 5.51 -16.51
C LYS A 68 -10.94 4.95 -16.44
N VAL A 69 -10.46 4.72 -15.21
CA VAL A 69 -9.17 4.10 -14.94
C VAL A 69 -9.33 2.59 -15.02
N ASP A 70 -8.34 1.93 -15.62
CA ASP A 70 -8.20 0.48 -15.55
C ASP A 70 -7.73 0.08 -14.14
N LEU A 71 -8.63 -0.54 -13.38
CA LEU A 71 -8.39 -0.91 -11.98
C LEU A 71 -7.26 -1.94 -11.83
N GLU A 72 -7.14 -2.88 -12.77
CA GLU A 72 -6.12 -3.93 -12.72
C GLU A 72 -4.74 -3.31 -12.91
N LEU A 73 -4.59 -2.45 -13.93
CA LEU A 73 -3.34 -1.75 -14.19
C LEU A 73 -3.00 -0.72 -13.11
N PHE A 74 -3.99 -0.04 -12.55
CA PHE A 74 -3.78 0.89 -11.43
C PHE A 74 -3.27 0.14 -10.19
N THR A 75 -3.93 -0.96 -9.83
CA THR A 75 -3.56 -1.78 -8.66
C THR A 75 -2.19 -2.43 -8.86
N ALA A 76 -1.88 -2.92 -10.07
CA ALA A 76 -0.57 -3.45 -10.40
C ALA A 76 0.53 -2.38 -10.28
N ARG A 77 0.25 -1.13 -10.68
CA ARG A 77 1.19 -0.02 -10.52
C ARG A 77 1.40 0.33 -9.04
N LEU A 78 0.32 0.42 -8.26
CA LEU A 78 0.36 0.62 -6.81
C LEU A 78 1.22 -0.45 -6.13
N GLN A 79 0.92 -1.72 -6.38
CA GLN A 79 1.66 -2.86 -5.84
C GLN A 79 3.15 -2.79 -6.19
N ARG A 80 3.47 -2.52 -7.46
CA ARG A 80 4.85 -2.42 -7.93
C ARG A 80 5.63 -1.33 -7.19
N LYS A 81 5.04 -0.13 -7.06
CA LYS A 81 5.69 0.97 -6.33
C LYS A 81 5.92 0.61 -4.86
N MET A 82 4.98 -0.08 -4.20
CA MET A 82 5.17 -0.57 -2.83
C MET A 82 6.30 -1.60 -2.72
N VAL A 83 6.41 -2.53 -3.67
CA VAL A 83 7.51 -3.51 -3.73
C VAL A 83 8.86 -2.83 -4.02
N GLU A 84 8.87 -1.80 -4.86
CA GLU A 84 10.06 -0.98 -5.16
C GLU A 84 10.44 -0.03 -4.01
N GLY A 85 9.63 0.06 -2.95
CA GLY A 85 9.86 0.95 -1.81
C GLY A 85 9.55 2.43 -2.12
N GLU A 86 8.87 2.73 -3.21
CA GLU A 86 8.47 4.08 -3.62
C GLU A 86 7.23 4.56 -2.85
N MET A 87 7.38 4.75 -1.53
CA MET A 87 6.32 5.17 -0.62
C MET A 87 6.84 6.11 0.46
N THR A 88 5.96 7.01 0.93
CA THR A 88 6.22 7.95 2.02
C THR A 88 5.51 7.48 3.28
N LEU A 89 6.22 7.43 4.40
CA LEU A 89 5.63 7.11 5.70
C LEU A 89 5.16 8.41 6.37
N ASN A 90 3.86 8.53 6.64
CA ASN A 90 3.25 9.62 7.40
C ASN A 90 3.08 9.22 8.88
N ILE A 91 3.97 8.40 9.42
CA ILE A 91 3.89 7.96 10.80
C ILE A 91 4.43 9.10 11.68
N PRO A 92 3.66 9.62 12.66
CA PRO A 92 4.17 10.65 13.56
C PRO A 92 5.41 10.15 14.30
N GLU A 93 6.43 11.00 14.38
CA GLU A 93 7.70 10.73 15.06
C GLU A 93 7.41 10.30 16.52
N GLY A 94 7.61 9.01 16.86
CA GLY A 94 7.37 8.49 18.21
C GLY A 94 6.75 7.09 18.32
N ALA A 95 6.27 6.49 17.24
CA ALA A 95 5.95 5.06 17.22
C ALA A 95 7.25 4.26 17.09
N THR A 96 7.82 3.83 18.21
CA THR A 96 8.95 2.89 18.22
C THR A 96 8.50 1.61 17.49
N PRO A 97 9.22 1.12 16.46
CA PRO A 97 9.01 -0.25 15.99
C PRO A 97 9.24 -1.19 17.19
N PRO A 98 8.39 -2.18 17.43
CA PRO A 98 8.58 -3.13 18.52
C PRO A 98 9.89 -3.89 18.30
N GLU A 99 10.61 -4.07 19.41
CA GLU A 99 11.88 -4.79 19.48
C GLU A 99 11.76 -6.28 19.14
#